data_AF-A0A1G7YKS4-F1
#
_entry.id   AF-A0A1G7YKS4-F1
#
_cell.length_a   1.000
_cell.length_b   1.000
_cell.length_c   1.000
_cell.angle_alpha   90.00
_cell.angle_beta   90.00
_cell.angle_gamma   90.00
#
_symmetry.space_group_name_H-M   'P 1'
#
loop_
_entity.id
_entity.type
_entity.pdbx_description
1 polymer ?
#
loop_
_entity_poly.entity_id
_entity_poly.type
_entity_poly.pdbx_seq_one_letter_code
_entity_poly.pdbx_strand_id
1 'polypeptide(L)'
;MNLGKRDEIVQLESIIRTGGFEFIVIDTLNRCSVGLDENSAKDMGMVVEALYDLKRATPRDMGAIALIHHTGKDGKTVRGSSALEAGFDTVYTTSREGDDGPVTLRRTKRKDGPPDDAMVLTWHSVSETGSGVVVQPDRGTLVEWDNPAKSDRAVLAAIVGFAPGLGSTPTQVAADTGLNLRTVKRALTRLAGAGLAERCDGRGNWRATGLGEATSKIEK
;
A
#
# COMPACT_ATOMS: atom_id res chain seq x y z
N MET A 1 -0.16 10.14 26.99
CA MET A 1 -0.23 11.15 25.93
C MET A 1 -1.65 11.22 25.41
N ASN A 2 -2.28 12.38 25.55
CA ASN A 2 -3.61 12.67 25.06
C ASN A 2 -3.61 14.02 24.31
N LEU A 3 -3.98 14.01 23.04
CA LEU A 3 -4.04 15.16 22.11
C LEU A 3 -5.11 16.18 22.48
N GLY A 4 -6.08 15.81 23.32
CA GLY A 4 -7.09 16.71 23.86
C GLY A 4 -6.65 17.49 25.11
N LYS A 5 -5.47 17.21 25.67
CA LYS A 5 -4.98 17.82 26.92
C LYS A 5 -3.74 18.67 26.68
N ARG A 6 -3.88 19.99 26.87
CA ARG A 6 -2.81 20.96 26.54
C ARG A 6 -1.52 20.71 27.33
N ASP A 7 -1.63 20.34 28.59
CA ASP A 7 -0.51 20.07 29.49
C ASP A 7 0.31 18.85 29.05
N GLU A 8 -0.32 17.81 28.50
CA GLU A 8 0.41 16.68 27.90
C GLU A 8 1.09 17.07 26.58
N ILE A 9 0.49 17.99 25.80
CA ILE A 9 1.10 18.50 24.56
C ILE A 9 2.33 19.36 24.86
N VAL A 10 2.25 20.27 25.83
CA VAL A 10 3.40 21.09 26.25
C VAL A 10 4.59 20.23 26.72
N GLN A 11 4.31 19.15 27.45
CA GLN A 11 5.37 18.21 27.84
C GLN A 11 6.03 17.57 26.62
N LEU A 12 5.24 17.16 25.62
CA LEU A 12 5.77 16.56 24.41
C LEU A 12 6.52 17.55 23.53
N GLU A 13 6.05 18.80 23.42
CA GLU A 13 6.78 19.89 22.78
C GLU A 13 8.18 20.05 23.40
N SER A 14 8.27 20.00 24.74
CA SER A 14 9.57 20.06 25.43
C SER A 14 10.47 18.89 25.04
N ILE A 15 9.94 17.67 25.00
CA ILE A 15 10.71 16.48 24.60
C ILE A 15 11.19 16.61 23.15
N ILE A 16 10.34 17.08 22.24
CA ILE A 16 10.70 17.30 20.83
C ILE A 16 11.81 18.33 20.70
N ARG A 17 11.70 19.47 21.39
CA ARG A 17 12.71 20.53 21.35
C ARG A 17 14.04 20.09 21.94
N THR A 18 14.02 19.40 23.07
CA THR A 18 15.25 18.92 23.73
C THR A 18 15.91 17.80 22.93
N GLY A 19 15.13 16.89 22.36
CA GLY A 19 15.64 15.77 21.56
C GLY A 19 16.03 16.15 20.13
N GLY A 20 15.55 17.29 19.61
CA GLY A 20 15.76 17.69 18.22
C GLY A 20 15.05 16.76 17.23
N PHE A 21 13.90 16.20 17.60
CA PHE A 21 13.19 15.24 16.75
C PHE A 21 12.52 15.93 15.56
N GLU A 22 12.76 15.41 14.36
CA GLU A 22 12.19 15.93 13.10
C GLU A 22 11.06 15.04 12.55
N PHE A 23 10.93 13.80 13.04
CA PHE A 23 9.87 12.88 12.67
C PHE A 23 9.22 12.28 13.91
N ILE A 24 7.91 12.49 14.03
CA ILE A 24 7.12 12.02 15.17
C ILE A 24 6.00 11.13 14.65
N VAL A 25 5.90 9.93 15.23
CA VAL A 25 4.83 8.98 14.93
C VAL A 25 3.87 8.91 16.10
N ILE A 26 2.59 9.12 15.84
CA ILE A 26 1.51 9.01 16.81
C ILE A 26 0.68 7.76 16.48
N ASP A 27 0.77 6.75 17.35
CA ASP A 27 0.16 5.43 17.16
C ASP A 27 -0.66 5.02 18.40
N THR A 28 -2.00 4.90 18.35
CA THR A 28 -2.96 5.30 17.29
C THR A 28 -3.78 6.50 17.76
N LEU A 29 -4.48 7.18 16.85
CA LEU A 29 -5.37 8.31 17.17
C LEU A 29 -6.30 7.98 18.35
N ASN A 30 -7.03 6.86 18.29
CA ASN A 30 -7.99 6.47 19.32
C ASN A 30 -7.37 6.37 20.73
N ARG A 31 -6.15 5.82 20.84
CA ARG A 31 -5.43 5.74 22.13
C ARG A 31 -4.95 7.11 22.59
N CYS A 32 -4.62 7.98 21.66
CA CYS A 32 -4.10 9.32 21.91
C CYS A 32 -5.19 10.40 22.01
N SER A 33 -6.48 10.08 21.82
CA SER A 33 -7.59 11.04 21.86
C SER A 33 -8.72 10.62 22.79
N VAL A 34 -8.41 9.88 23.87
CA VAL A 34 -9.42 9.39 24.83
C VAL A 34 -10.22 10.56 25.38
N GLY A 35 -11.56 10.45 25.29
CA GLY A 35 -12.49 11.49 25.72
C GLY A 35 -12.90 12.48 24.63
N LEU A 36 -12.34 12.39 23.43
CA LEU A 36 -12.77 13.14 22.25
C LEU A 36 -13.67 12.28 21.35
N ASP A 37 -14.64 12.91 20.69
CA ASP A 37 -15.49 12.25 19.69
C ASP A 37 -14.86 12.36 18.30
N GLU A 38 -14.46 11.22 17.72
CA GLU A 38 -13.89 11.14 16.36
C GLU A 38 -14.83 11.66 15.25
N ASN A 39 -16.14 11.71 15.52
CA ASN A 39 -17.15 12.21 14.59
C ASN A 39 -17.38 13.72 14.74
N SER A 40 -16.93 14.32 15.85
CA SER A 40 -17.04 15.75 16.11
C SER A 40 -15.97 16.50 15.32
N ALA A 41 -16.40 17.33 14.35
CA ALA A 41 -15.50 18.21 13.62
C ALA A 41 -14.75 19.17 14.54
N LYS A 42 -15.38 19.58 15.65
CA LYS A 42 -14.76 20.42 16.68
C LYS A 42 -13.60 19.68 17.35
N ASP A 43 -13.84 18.47 17.81
CA ASP A 43 -12.85 17.69 18.58
C ASP A 43 -11.69 17.27 17.67
N MET A 44 -11.99 16.86 16.44
CA MET A 44 -10.95 16.56 15.44
C MET A 44 -10.18 17.81 15.03
N GLY A 45 -10.81 18.99 15.01
CA GLY A 45 -10.10 20.27 14.84
C GLY A 45 -9.09 20.53 15.97
N MET A 46 -9.44 20.21 17.22
CA MET A 46 -8.52 20.31 18.35
C MET A 46 -7.34 19.33 18.22
N VAL A 47 -7.60 18.10 17.78
CA VAL A 47 -6.54 17.12 17.49
C VAL A 47 -5.59 17.64 16.41
N VAL A 48 -6.13 18.14 15.30
CA VAL A 48 -5.32 18.70 14.20
C VAL A 48 -4.44 19.84 14.70
N GLU A 49 -4.99 20.77 15.49
CA GLU A 49 -4.20 21.87 16.06
C GLU A 49 -3.09 21.36 16.98
N ALA A 50 -3.37 20.36 17.81
CA ALA A 50 -2.37 19.74 18.66
C ALA A 50 -1.22 19.10 17.84
N LEU A 51 -1.51 18.48 16.69
CA LEU A 51 -0.48 17.96 15.80
C LEU A 51 0.36 19.08 15.17
N TYR A 52 -0.25 20.22 14.83
CA TYR A 52 0.48 21.40 14.36
C TYR A 52 1.36 22.03 15.45
N ASP A 53 0.90 22.06 16.70
CA ASP A 53 1.72 22.45 17.86
C ASP A 53 2.99 21.58 17.96
N LEU A 54 2.84 20.26 17.87
CA LEU A 54 3.97 19.34 17.88
C LEU A 54 4.91 19.55 16.69
N LYS A 55 4.35 19.81 15.49
CA LYS A 55 5.15 20.16 14.31
C LYS A 55 5.96 21.44 14.52
N ARG A 56 5.37 22.48 15.12
CA ARG A 56 6.05 23.74 15.52
C ARG A 56 7.04 23.56 16.68
N ALA A 57 7.08 22.38 17.30
CA ALA A 57 8.12 22.05 18.27
C ALA A 57 9.39 21.50 17.62
N THR A 58 9.29 21.02 16.39
CA THR A 58 10.41 20.44 15.65
C THR A 58 11.43 21.51 15.22
N PRO A 59 12.69 21.14 14.95
CA PRO A 59 13.69 22.07 14.44
C PRO A 59 13.18 22.84 13.22
N ARG A 60 13.29 24.18 13.29
CA ARG A 60 12.90 25.11 12.22
C ARG A 60 11.41 25.03 11.83
N ASP A 61 10.57 24.40 12.64
CA ASP A 61 9.15 24.15 12.33
C ASP A 61 8.92 23.29 11.06
N MET A 62 9.93 22.49 10.68
CA MET A 62 9.96 21.75 9.41
C MET A 62 9.78 20.24 9.53
N GLY A 63 9.57 19.71 10.72
CA GLY A 63 9.39 18.28 10.94
C GLY A 63 8.08 17.72 10.38
N ALA A 64 7.98 16.39 10.41
CA ALA A 64 6.84 15.63 9.93
C ALA A 64 6.17 14.86 11.07
N ILE A 65 4.85 14.86 11.06
CA ILE A 65 4.02 14.10 11.99
C ILE A 65 3.27 13.03 11.20
N ALA A 66 3.44 11.76 11.57
CA ALA A 66 2.68 10.65 11.03
C ALA A 66 1.66 10.17 12.08
N LEU A 67 0.37 10.23 11.76
CA LEU A 67 -0.69 9.74 12.62
C LEU A 67 -1.24 8.42 12.07
N ILE A 68 -1.30 7.40 12.93
CA ILE A 68 -1.94 6.11 12.60
C ILE A 68 -3.38 6.15 13.09
N HIS A 69 -4.31 5.94 12.16
CA HIS A 69 -5.75 5.95 12.43
C HIS A 69 -6.42 4.71 11.83
N HIS A 70 -7.39 4.16 12.55
CA HIS A 70 -8.16 3.02 12.05
C HIS A 70 -9.21 3.49 11.05
N THR A 71 -9.42 2.69 9.99
CA THR A 71 -10.53 2.90 9.05
C THR A 71 -11.87 2.50 9.68
N GLY A 72 -12.97 3.01 9.10
CA GLY A 72 -14.32 2.67 9.56
C GLY A 72 -14.70 1.23 9.27
N LYS A 73 -15.86 0.81 9.79
CA LYS A 73 -16.40 -0.55 9.60
C LYS A 73 -16.49 -0.99 8.14
N ASP A 74 -16.60 -0.05 7.20
CA ASP A 74 -16.77 -0.34 5.78
C ASP A 74 -15.44 -0.44 5.02
N GLY A 75 -14.29 -0.18 5.68
CA GLY A 75 -12.94 -0.29 5.10
C GLY A 75 -12.60 0.67 3.95
N LYS A 76 -13.60 1.35 3.38
CA LYS A 76 -13.51 2.25 2.21
C LYS A 76 -13.67 3.72 2.55
N THR A 77 -14.30 4.02 3.69
CA THR A 77 -14.47 5.37 4.23
C THR A 77 -13.64 5.48 5.49
N VAL A 78 -12.79 6.50 5.56
CA VAL A 78 -12.11 6.85 6.82
C VAL A 78 -13.18 7.15 7.86
N ARG A 79 -13.09 6.49 9.02
CA ARG A 79 -14.01 6.78 10.12
C ARG A 79 -13.65 8.14 10.69
N GLY A 80 -14.65 8.93 10.98
CA GLY A 80 -14.49 10.21 11.66
C GLY A 80 -14.70 11.41 10.75
N SER A 81 -14.59 12.59 11.35
CA SER A 81 -14.85 13.85 10.67
C SER A 81 -13.90 14.05 9.48
N SER A 82 -14.44 14.47 8.33
CA SER A 82 -13.64 14.96 7.19
C SER A 82 -12.73 16.13 7.56
N ALA A 83 -12.98 16.78 8.71
CA ALA A 83 -12.09 17.77 9.29
C ALA A 83 -10.70 17.22 9.61
N LEU A 84 -10.60 15.96 10.03
CA LEU A 84 -9.32 15.31 10.30
C LEU A 84 -8.54 15.21 8.99
N GLU A 85 -9.11 14.56 7.96
CA GLU A 85 -8.47 14.45 6.65
C GLU A 85 -8.11 15.82 6.06
N ALA A 86 -8.98 16.83 6.19
CA ALA A 86 -8.75 18.19 5.70
C ALA A 86 -7.46 18.82 6.28
N GLY A 87 -7.11 18.49 7.52
CA GLY A 87 -5.90 18.96 8.21
C GLY A 87 -4.58 18.29 7.78
N PHE A 88 -4.60 17.18 7.04
CA PHE A 88 -3.38 16.48 6.61
C PHE A 88 -2.90 16.91 5.22
N ASP A 89 -1.57 17.01 5.04
CA ASP A 89 -0.98 17.25 3.72
C ASP A 89 -1.01 16.00 2.83
N THR A 90 -0.92 14.80 3.42
CA THR A 90 -0.94 13.52 2.71
C THR A 90 -1.65 12.46 3.55
N VAL A 91 -2.50 11.65 2.91
CA VAL A 91 -3.21 10.54 3.57
C VAL A 91 -3.01 9.27 2.75
N TYR A 92 -2.61 8.19 3.43
CA TYR A 92 -2.55 6.84 2.88
C TYR A 92 -3.58 5.96 3.58
N THR A 93 -4.36 5.23 2.80
CA THR A 93 -5.23 4.17 3.28
C THR A 93 -4.52 2.83 3.08
N THR A 94 -4.57 1.98 4.10
CA THR A 94 -4.03 0.62 4.02
C THR A 94 -5.14 -0.37 3.72
N SER A 95 -4.89 -1.31 2.81
CA SER A 95 -5.74 -2.46 2.57
C SER A 95 -4.90 -3.72 2.47
N ARG A 96 -5.50 -4.87 2.76
CA ARG A 96 -4.87 -6.17 2.64
C ARG A 96 -5.83 -7.17 2.02
N GLU A 97 -5.34 -7.99 1.10
CA GLU A 97 -6.12 -9.06 0.48
C GLU A 97 -5.90 -10.37 1.25
N GLY A 98 -6.84 -10.72 2.13
CA GLY A 98 -6.69 -11.90 3.00
C GLY A 98 -5.62 -11.77 4.08
N ASP A 99 -5.50 -12.79 4.93
CA ASP A 99 -4.66 -12.75 6.14
C ASP A 99 -3.16 -12.86 5.86
N ASP A 100 -2.77 -13.31 4.66
CA ASP A 100 -1.37 -13.48 4.25
C ASP A 100 -1.01 -12.66 3.00
N GLY A 101 -1.96 -11.93 2.42
CA GLY A 101 -1.72 -11.17 1.21
C GLY A 101 -0.90 -9.90 1.43
N PRO A 102 -0.48 -9.26 0.33
CA PRO A 102 0.26 -8.01 0.38
C PRO A 102 -0.56 -6.90 1.01
N VAL A 103 0.13 -5.99 1.70
CA VAL A 103 -0.43 -4.74 2.21
C VAL A 103 -0.26 -3.66 1.15
N THR A 104 -1.37 -3.08 0.72
CA THR A 104 -1.37 -1.95 -0.21
C THR A 104 -1.58 -0.66 0.58
N LEU A 105 -0.66 0.29 0.44
CA LEU A 105 -0.82 1.66 0.88
C LEU A 105 -1.22 2.48 -0.33
N ARG A 106 -2.48 2.91 -0.37
CA ARG A 106 -3.00 3.78 -1.43
C ARG A 106 -3.07 5.20 -0.92
N ARG A 107 -2.47 6.15 -1.65
CA ARG A 107 -2.66 7.56 -1.35
C ARG A 107 -4.08 7.98 -1.72
N THR A 108 -4.80 8.55 -0.76
CA THR A 108 -6.17 9.06 -0.95
C THR A 108 -6.23 10.59 -0.92
N LYS A 109 -5.22 11.24 -0.34
CA LYS A 109 -5.08 12.70 -0.34
C LYS A 109 -3.63 13.11 -0.56
N ARG A 110 -3.43 14.16 -1.34
CA ARG A 110 -2.17 14.90 -1.44
C ARG A 110 -2.47 16.39 -1.65
N LYS A 111 -1.83 17.25 -0.88
CA LYS A 111 -1.90 18.70 -1.08
C LYS A 111 -1.08 19.14 -2.30
N ASP A 112 0.17 18.69 -2.37
CA ASP A 112 1.13 19.09 -3.41
C ASP A 112 1.69 17.85 -4.13
N GLY A 113 1.56 17.79 -5.46
CA GLY A 113 2.11 16.73 -6.32
C GLY A 113 1.05 15.85 -7.00
N PRO A 114 1.47 14.81 -7.76
CA PRO A 114 0.54 13.91 -8.45
C PRO A 114 -0.46 13.27 -7.49
N PRO A 115 -1.72 13.09 -7.88
CA PRO A 115 -2.77 12.55 -7.00
C PRO A 115 -2.52 11.08 -6.67
N ASP A 116 -2.13 10.27 -7.67
CA ASP A 116 -2.13 8.82 -7.56
C ASP A 116 -0.75 8.24 -7.24
N ASP A 117 -0.70 7.38 -6.23
CA ASP A 117 0.47 6.59 -5.83
C ASP A 117 -0.01 5.45 -4.94
N ALA A 118 0.57 4.28 -5.17
CA ALA A 118 0.29 3.10 -4.40
C ALA A 118 1.60 2.36 -4.15
N MET A 119 1.81 1.98 -2.89
CA MET A 119 2.91 1.11 -2.49
C MET A 119 2.33 -0.23 -2.11
N VAL A 120 2.86 -1.29 -2.71
CA VAL A 120 2.55 -2.67 -2.31
C VAL A 120 3.71 -3.19 -1.49
N LEU A 121 3.41 -3.72 -0.32
CA LEU A 121 4.37 -4.25 0.63
C LEU A 121 4.02 -5.70 0.94
N THR A 122 5.01 -6.59 0.87
CA THR A 122 4.85 -8.01 1.19
C THR A 122 5.70 -8.36 2.40
N TRP A 123 5.13 -9.08 3.34
CA TRP A 123 5.86 -9.63 4.47
C TRP A 123 6.47 -10.99 4.10
N HIS A 124 7.79 -11.11 4.24
CA HIS A 124 8.51 -12.36 4.08
C HIS A 124 9.06 -12.80 5.44
N SER A 125 8.56 -13.91 5.97
CA SER A 125 9.17 -14.50 7.15
C SER A 125 10.57 -15.04 6.80
N VAL A 126 11.53 -14.77 7.68
CA VAL A 126 12.88 -15.35 7.60
C VAL A 126 12.84 -16.64 8.40
N SER A 127 12.92 -17.77 7.70
CA SER A 127 12.82 -19.11 8.29
C SER A 127 13.76 -19.26 9.48
N GLU A 128 13.28 -19.93 10.54
CA GLU A 128 14.07 -20.31 11.72
C GLU A 128 14.56 -19.16 12.61
N THR A 129 14.14 -17.91 12.35
CA THR A 129 14.56 -16.74 13.14
C THR A 129 13.44 -16.05 13.91
N GLY A 130 12.17 -16.35 13.60
CA GLY A 130 11.02 -15.58 14.08
C GLY A 130 10.99 -14.12 13.57
N SER A 131 11.89 -13.77 12.64
CA SER A 131 11.98 -12.45 12.04
C SER A 131 11.29 -12.42 10.67
N GLY A 132 11.13 -11.23 10.10
CA GLY A 132 10.69 -11.08 8.72
C GLY A 132 11.14 -9.77 8.11
N VAL A 133 11.00 -9.68 6.79
CA VAL A 133 11.37 -8.54 5.96
C VAL A 133 10.14 -8.04 5.25
N VAL A 134 9.94 -6.73 5.27
CA VAL A 134 8.96 -6.06 4.42
C VAL A 134 9.63 -5.73 3.10
N VAL A 135 9.09 -6.26 2.01
CA VAL A 135 9.60 -6.06 0.65
C VAL A 135 8.59 -5.25 -0.14
N GLN A 136 9.05 -4.17 -0.76
CA GLN A 136 8.32 -3.53 -1.85
C GLN A 136 8.74 -4.24 -3.14
N PRO A 137 7.83 -4.92 -3.87
CA PRO A 137 8.16 -5.48 -5.17
C PRO A 137 8.66 -4.35 -6.09
N ASP A 138 9.66 -4.63 -6.92
CA ASP A 138 10.22 -3.63 -7.84
C ASP A 138 9.12 -2.91 -8.63
N ARG A 139 9.30 -1.59 -8.85
CA ARG A 139 8.39 -0.64 -9.51
C ARG A 139 8.04 -1.04 -10.96
N GLY A 140 7.38 -2.17 -11.17
CA GLY A 140 6.41 -2.29 -12.23
C GLY A 140 5.21 -1.47 -11.77
N THR A 141 4.90 -0.40 -12.49
CA THR A 141 3.69 0.40 -12.29
C THR A 141 2.53 -0.54 -11.97
N LEU A 142 1.97 -0.44 -10.77
CA LEU A 142 0.70 -1.08 -10.45
C LEU A 142 -0.36 -0.38 -11.31
N VAL A 143 -0.46 -0.80 -12.57
CA VAL A 143 -1.63 -0.53 -13.36
C VAL A 143 -2.72 -1.35 -12.67
N GLU A 144 -3.69 -0.67 -12.06
CA GLU A 144 -4.91 -1.32 -11.58
C GLU A 144 -5.42 -2.27 -12.67
N TRP A 145 -5.27 -3.57 -12.42
CA TRP A 145 -5.87 -4.57 -13.27
C TRP A 145 -7.28 -4.85 -12.75
N ASP A 146 -8.18 -3.89 -12.96
CA ASP A 146 -9.51 -3.90 -12.35
C ASP A 146 -10.48 -4.93 -12.99
N ASN A 147 -10.13 -5.53 -14.13
CA ASN A 147 -10.90 -6.63 -14.72
C ASN A 147 -10.13 -7.42 -15.81
N PRO A 148 -9.41 -8.50 -15.48
CA PRO A 148 -8.77 -9.33 -16.50
C PRO A 148 -9.79 -9.98 -17.42
N ALA A 149 -9.50 -9.95 -18.72
CA ALA A 149 -10.22 -10.82 -19.63
C ALA A 149 -10.01 -12.27 -19.17
N LYS A 150 -11.00 -13.14 -19.36
CA LYS A 150 -10.88 -14.56 -19.02
C LYS A 150 -9.63 -15.21 -19.63
N SER A 151 -9.20 -14.74 -20.81
CA SER A 151 -7.96 -15.17 -21.46
C SER A 151 -6.69 -14.74 -20.74
N ASP A 152 -6.69 -13.59 -20.06
CA ASP A 152 -5.51 -13.07 -19.35
C ASP A 152 -5.24 -13.90 -18.10
N ARG A 153 -6.30 -14.22 -17.34
CA ARG A 153 -6.23 -15.16 -16.20
C ARG A 153 -5.71 -16.53 -16.60
N ALA A 154 -6.29 -17.10 -17.66
CA ALA A 154 -5.91 -18.43 -18.15
C ALA A 154 -4.43 -18.47 -18.60
N VAL A 155 -3.98 -17.42 -19.29
CA VAL A 155 -2.58 -17.31 -19.74
C VAL A 155 -1.64 -17.11 -18.54
N LEU A 156 -2.02 -16.29 -17.55
CA LEU A 156 -1.23 -16.09 -16.35
C LEU A 156 -1.09 -17.38 -15.53
N ALA A 157 -2.19 -18.09 -15.30
CA ALA A 157 -2.19 -19.37 -14.60
C ALA A 157 -1.33 -20.42 -15.31
N ALA A 158 -1.41 -20.46 -16.65
CA ALA A 158 -0.59 -21.36 -17.45
C ALA A 158 0.91 -21.07 -17.28
N ILE A 159 1.35 -19.80 -17.44
CA ILE A 159 2.78 -19.45 -17.30
C ILE A 159 3.35 -19.65 -15.89
N VAL A 160 2.50 -19.57 -14.85
CA VAL A 160 2.88 -19.91 -13.46
C VAL A 160 3.02 -21.42 -13.26
N GLY A 161 2.24 -22.23 -13.98
CA GLY A 161 2.27 -23.69 -13.89
C GLY A 161 3.50 -24.34 -14.53
N PHE A 162 4.22 -23.62 -15.40
CA PHE A 162 5.46 -24.12 -16.00
C PHE A 162 6.65 -23.99 -15.04
N ALA A 163 7.64 -24.87 -15.20
CA ALA A 163 8.80 -24.96 -14.31
C ALA A 163 9.48 -23.59 -14.08
N PRO A 164 9.70 -23.18 -12.81
CA PRO A 164 10.32 -21.91 -12.49
C PRO A 164 11.67 -21.74 -13.19
N GLY A 165 11.87 -20.61 -13.89
CA GLY A 165 13.14 -20.21 -14.47
C GLY A 165 13.37 -20.55 -15.95
N LEU A 166 12.65 -21.50 -16.55
CA LEU A 166 12.80 -21.85 -17.98
C LEU A 166 11.91 -21.02 -18.91
N GLY A 167 10.81 -20.48 -18.39
CA GLY A 167 9.81 -19.77 -19.19
C GLY A 167 9.10 -20.68 -20.20
N SER A 168 8.13 -20.11 -20.90
CA SER A 168 7.23 -20.84 -21.81
C SER A 168 7.03 -20.10 -23.12
N THR A 169 7.08 -20.80 -24.23
CA THR A 169 6.75 -20.21 -25.52
C THR A 169 5.25 -19.90 -25.60
N PRO A 170 4.83 -18.88 -26.37
CA PRO A 170 3.41 -18.63 -26.63
C PRO A 170 2.67 -19.84 -27.23
N THR A 171 3.39 -20.72 -27.93
CA THR A 171 2.85 -21.97 -28.50
C THR A 171 2.52 -22.98 -27.41
N GLN A 172 3.41 -23.17 -26.41
CA GLN A 172 3.15 -24.05 -25.27
C GLN A 172 1.99 -23.55 -24.44
N VAL A 173 1.92 -22.24 -24.19
CA VAL A 173 0.81 -21.61 -23.45
C VAL A 173 -0.52 -21.76 -24.21
N ALA A 174 -0.51 -21.67 -25.55
CA ALA A 174 -1.71 -21.91 -26.37
C ALA A 174 -2.18 -23.36 -26.29
N ALA A 175 -1.25 -24.33 -26.26
CA ALA A 175 -1.58 -25.74 -26.12
C ALA A 175 -2.18 -26.05 -24.74
N ASP A 176 -1.63 -25.47 -23.67
CA ASP A 176 -2.10 -25.68 -22.30
C ASP A 176 -3.48 -25.04 -22.05
N THR A 177 -3.67 -23.80 -22.52
CA THR A 177 -4.93 -23.05 -22.29
C THR A 177 -6.05 -23.38 -23.28
N GLY A 178 -5.75 -24.04 -24.40
CA GLY A 178 -6.67 -24.24 -25.53
C GLY A 178 -7.05 -22.96 -26.28
N LEU A 179 -6.40 -21.83 -25.98
CA LEU A 179 -6.65 -20.54 -26.63
C LEU A 179 -5.90 -20.43 -27.95
N ASN A 180 -6.45 -19.68 -28.90
CA ASN A 180 -5.73 -19.42 -30.14
C ASN A 180 -4.45 -18.59 -29.88
N LEU A 181 -3.41 -18.83 -30.69
CA LEU A 181 -2.10 -18.21 -30.52
C LEU A 181 -2.11 -16.67 -30.58
N ARG A 182 -3.03 -16.07 -31.34
CA ARG A 182 -3.18 -14.60 -31.43
C ARG A 182 -3.70 -14.02 -30.12
N THR A 183 -4.66 -14.70 -29.48
CA THR A 183 -5.22 -14.34 -28.18
C THR A 183 -4.16 -14.47 -27.09
N VAL A 184 -3.38 -15.56 -27.08
CA VAL A 184 -2.28 -15.76 -26.13
C VAL A 184 -1.22 -14.67 -26.26
N LYS A 185 -0.76 -14.35 -27.49
CA LYS A 185 0.22 -13.28 -27.70
C LYS A 185 -0.30 -11.91 -27.22
N ARG A 186 -1.58 -11.61 -27.46
CA ARG A 186 -2.22 -10.38 -26.97
C ARG A 186 -2.31 -10.33 -25.44
N ALA A 187 -2.66 -11.46 -24.82
CA ALA A 187 -2.71 -11.59 -23.36
C ALA A 187 -1.33 -11.39 -22.73
N LEU A 188 -0.29 -12.05 -23.27
CA LEU A 188 1.09 -11.87 -22.81
C LEU A 188 1.56 -10.42 -22.90
N THR A 189 1.25 -9.70 -23.99
CA THR A 189 1.57 -8.27 -24.09
C THR A 189 0.86 -7.43 -23.03
N ARG A 190 -0.41 -7.71 -22.72
CA ARG A 190 -1.14 -7.01 -21.65
C ARG A 190 -0.57 -7.33 -20.27
N LEU A 191 -0.32 -8.61 -19.99
CA LEU A 191 0.33 -9.09 -18.77
C LEU A 191 1.71 -8.45 -18.57
N ALA A 192 2.47 -8.26 -19.65
CA ALA A 192 3.73 -7.53 -19.63
C ALA A 192 3.57 -6.04 -19.30
N GLY A 193 2.60 -5.39 -19.95
CA GLY A 193 2.29 -3.98 -19.70
C GLY A 193 1.85 -3.70 -18.26
N ALA A 194 1.27 -4.70 -17.58
CA ALA A 194 0.89 -4.63 -16.17
C ALA A 194 1.96 -5.22 -15.21
N GLY A 195 3.13 -5.60 -15.71
CA GLY A 195 4.20 -6.15 -14.89
C GLY A 195 3.94 -7.55 -14.29
N LEU A 196 2.95 -8.29 -14.79
CA LEU A 196 2.59 -9.64 -14.34
C LEU A 196 3.35 -10.75 -15.09
N ALA A 197 3.87 -10.44 -16.28
CA ALA A 197 4.66 -11.38 -17.07
C ALA A 197 5.84 -10.68 -17.74
N GLU A 198 6.90 -11.43 -18.02
CA GLU A 198 8.09 -10.90 -18.69
C GLU A 198 8.70 -11.91 -19.65
N ARG A 199 9.52 -11.42 -20.57
CA ARG A 199 10.30 -12.29 -21.48
C ARG A 199 11.55 -12.77 -20.77
N CYS A 200 11.81 -14.07 -20.84
CA CYS A 200 12.96 -14.71 -20.20
C CYS A 200 14.23 -14.61 -21.06
N ASP A 201 14.09 -14.60 -22.38
CA ASP A 201 15.20 -14.71 -23.32
C ASP A 201 14.90 -14.12 -24.70
N GLY A 202 15.92 -14.11 -25.57
CA GLY A 202 15.79 -13.75 -26.99
C GLY A 202 15.05 -14.80 -27.83
N ARG A 203 14.67 -15.95 -27.27
CA ARG A 203 13.94 -17.03 -27.96
C ARG A 203 12.41 -16.87 -27.83
N GLY A 204 11.96 -15.87 -27.07
CA GLY A 204 10.55 -15.52 -26.97
C GLY A 204 9.81 -16.29 -25.88
N ASN A 205 10.53 -16.83 -24.89
CA ASN A 205 9.94 -17.47 -23.72
C ASN A 205 9.39 -16.43 -22.73
N TRP A 206 8.28 -16.76 -22.09
CA TRP A 206 7.58 -15.92 -21.13
C TRP A 206 7.50 -16.58 -19.76
N ARG A 207 7.64 -15.81 -18.69
CA ARG A 207 7.38 -16.25 -17.32
C ARG A 207 6.51 -15.24 -16.60
N ALA A 208 5.83 -15.69 -15.54
CA ALA A 208 5.25 -14.78 -14.58
C ALA A 208 6.36 -14.06 -13.82
N THR A 209 6.13 -12.78 -13.50
CA THR A 209 6.95 -12.08 -12.52
C THR A 209 6.53 -12.51 -11.11
N GLY A 210 7.27 -12.10 -10.08
CA GLY A 210 6.82 -12.33 -8.69
C GLY A 210 5.43 -11.75 -8.41
N LEU A 211 5.07 -10.64 -9.07
CA LEU A 211 3.73 -10.07 -9.02
C LEU A 211 2.70 -10.97 -9.72
N GLY A 212 3.02 -11.48 -10.91
CA GLY A 212 2.14 -12.41 -11.64
C GLY A 212 1.88 -13.73 -10.91
N GLU A 213 2.91 -14.28 -10.24
CA GLU A 213 2.78 -15.49 -9.43
C GLU A 213 1.87 -15.27 -8.22
N ALA A 214 1.95 -14.10 -7.57
CA ALA A 214 1.06 -13.73 -6.47
C ALA A 214 -0.38 -13.56 -6.98
N THR A 215 -0.58 -12.86 -8.11
CA THR A 215 -1.91 -12.63 -8.70
C THR A 215 -2.60 -13.93 -9.12
N SER A 216 -1.88 -14.89 -9.71
CA SER A 216 -2.48 -16.17 -10.12
C SER A 216 -3.01 -17.01 -8.95
N LYS A 217 -2.48 -16.82 -7.74
CA LYS A 217 -2.89 -17.59 -6.55
C LYS A 217 -4.15 -17.02 -5.89
N ILE A 218 -4.50 -15.77 -6.17
CA ILE A 218 -5.67 -15.08 -5.62
C ILE A 218 -6.99 -15.51 -6.32
N GLU A 219 -6.91 -16.05 -7.54
CA GLU A 219 -8.08 -16.39 -8.37
C GLU A 219 -8.45 -17.89 -8.40
N LYS A 220 -7.75 -18.75 -7.65
CA LYS A 220 -8.11 -20.18 -7.46
C LYS A 220 -8.95 -20.39 -6.21
#